data_AF-A0A7G8BEM2-F1
#
_entry.id   AF-A0A7G8BEM2-F1
#
_cell.length_a   1.000
_cell.length_b   1.000
_cell.length_c   1.000
_cell.angle_alpha   90.00
_cell.angle_beta   90.00
_cell.angle_gamma   90.00
#
_symmetry.space_group_name_H-M   'P 1'
#
loop_
_entity.id
_entity.type
_entity.pdbx_description
1 polymer ?
#
loop_
_entity_poly.entity_id
_entity_poly.type
_entity_poly.pdbx_seq_one_letter_code
_entity_poly.pdbx_strand_id
1 'polypeptide(L)'
;MPFSYSCFISYRHTENESNRKRTKQIAEALKGELEYVVPLNVYLDVERLKGAPFYNESLASALCQSVCMVMLYWPTYFSMQHTFCSREYKLMEKLETQRLQILAQTNSLEAQNGLIIVLAVRGFHSIPEEIRSRRKCYDLESWASSPSMTKTLAFRQTVIEIADYIANRSRILGQLPTPPDPCEQCPNCRLPSIEDVLPWLQQVDPNQVGLTFRSALPTRQIGYI
;
A
#
# COMPACT_ATOMS: atom_id res chain seq x y z
N MET A 1 12.34 -20.67 3.76
CA MET A 1 11.29 -19.62 3.86
C MET A 1 10.76 -19.38 2.46
N PRO A 2 9.43 -19.43 2.24
CA PRO A 2 8.85 -19.37 0.90
C PRO A 2 8.79 -17.95 0.31
N PHE A 3 9.01 -16.92 1.13
CA PHE A 3 9.03 -15.51 0.71
C PHE A 3 10.38 -15.11 0.12
N SER A 4 10.33 -14.31 -0.95
CA SER A 4 11.51 -13.71 -1.60
C SER A 4 11.80 -12.29 -1.10
N TYR A 5 10.81 -11.62 -0.51
CA TYR A 5 10.89 -10.22 -0.12
C TYR A 5 10.34 -9.96 1.29
N SER A 6 10.98 -9.06 2.04
CA SER A 6 10.50 -8.59 3.36
C SER A 6 9.25 -7.71 3.20
N CYS A 7 9.22 -6.86 2.18
CA CYS A 7 8.01 -6.15 1.80
C CYS A 7 7.96 -5.79 0.30
N PHE A 8 6.72 -5.61 -0.16
CA PHE A 8 6.38 -4.97 -1.43
C PHE A 8 5.97 -3.53 -1.16
N ILE A 9 6.52 -2.55 -1.88
CA ILE A 9 6.14 -1.14 -1.77
C ILE A 9 5.34 -0.72 -3.01
N SER A 10 4.03 -0.56 -2.85
CA SER A 10 3.17 0.07 -3.87
C SER A 10 3.07 1.57 -3.66
N TYR A 11 3.10 2.32 -4.76
CA TYR A 11 2.91 3.77 -4.76
C TYR A 11 2.26 4.24 -6.05
N ARG A 12 1.62 5.41 -6.02
CA ARG A 12 1.10 6.01 -7.25
C ARG A 12 2.24 6.62 -8.07
N HIS A 13 2.43 6.15 -9.30
CA HIS A 13 3.31 6.83 -10.25
C HIS A 13 2.76 8.23 -10.56
N THR A 14 3.67 9.21 -10.58
CA THR A 14 3.38 10.61 -10.80
C THR A 14 4.44 11.22 -11.71
N GLU A 15 4.01 12.10 -12.60
CA GLU A 15 4.90 12.86 -13.48
C GLU A 15 5.68 13.94 -12.71
N ASN A 16 5.20 14.30 -11.52
CA ASN A 16 5.85 15.28 -10.67
C ASN A 16 7.18 14.73 -10.09
N GLU A 17 8.29 15.33 -10.50
CA GLU A 17 9.64 14.90 -10.10
C GLU A 17 9.86 14.95 -8.58
N SER A 18 9.36 15.99 -7.91
CA SER A 18 9.50 16.13 -6.46
C SER A 18 8.81 14.99 -5.72
N ASN A 19 7.62 14.59 -6.17
CA ASN A 19 6.90 13.46 -5.60
C ASN A 19 7.62 12.13 -5.87
N ARG A 20 8.16 11.92 -7.08
CA ARG A 20 8.98 10.72 -7.37
C ARG A 20 10.21 10.64 -6.47
N LYS A 21 10.94 11.75 -6.33
CA LYS A 21 12.13 11.83 -5.46
C LYS A 21 11.77 11.51 -4.02
N ARG A 22 10.64 12.03 -3.54
CA ARG A 22 10.13 11.78 -2.18
C ARG A 22 9.78 10.31 -1.97
N THR A 23 9.01 9.69 -2.88
CA THR A 23 8.71 8.25 -2.84
C THR A 23 10.00 7.43 -2.78
N LYS A 24 10.97 7.74 -3.63
CA LYS A 24 12.27 7.07 -3.65
C LYS A 24 13.01 7.21 -2.31
N GLN A 25 13.05 8.40 -1.73
CA GLN A 25 13.68 8.63 -0.42
C GLN A 25 13.03 7.84 0.71
N ILE A 26 11.69 7.72 0.73
CA ILE A 26 10.96 6.92 1.73
C ILE A 26 11.30 5.44 1.54
N ALA A 27 11.23 4.94 0.30
CA ALA A 27 11.51 3.56 -0.01
C ALA A 27 12.98 3.18 0.30
N GLU A 28 13.93 4.05 -0.05
CA GLU A 28 15.36 3.85 0.25
C GLU A 28 15.64 3.89 1.76
N ALA A 29 15.01 4.78 2.51
CA ALA A 29 15.15 4.81 3.96
C ALA A 29 14.64 3.52 4.60
N LEU A 30 13.44 3.06 4.22
CA LEU A 30 12.89 1.81 4.73
C LEU A 30 13.72 0.59 4.32
N LYS A 31 14.20 0.56 3.07
CA LYS A 31 15.10 -0.49 2.60
C LYS A 31 16.39 -0.52 3.41
N GLY A 32 17.01 0.63 3.65
CA GLY A 32 18.25 0.73 4.43
C GLY A 32 18.07 0.19 5.85
N GLU A 33 16.97 0.53 6.53
CA GLU A 33 16.70 -0.03 7.86
C GLU A 33 16.44 -1.54 7.81
N LEU A 34 15.67 -2.03 6.82
CA LEU A 34 15.37 -3.45 6.67
C LEU A 34 16.60 -4.31 6.36
N GLU A 35 17.60 -3.79 5.65
CA GLU A 35 18.86 -4.50 5.36
C GLU A 35 19.63 -4.89 6.63
N TYR A 36 19.44 -4.17 7.75
CA TYR A 36 20.06 -4.52 9.03
C TYR A 36 19.31 -5.60 9.81
N VAL A 37 18.00 -5.76 9.58
CA VAL A 37 17.14 -6.57 10.45
C VAL A 37 16.47 -7.77 9.75
N VAL A 38 16.44 -7.80 8.41
CA VAL A 38 15.86 -8.91 7.64
C VAL A 38 16.79 -9.34 6.49
N PRO A 39 17.10 -10.65 6.34
CA PRO A 39 17.90 -11.16 5.23
C PRO A 39 17.08 -11.34 3.93
N LEU A 40 16.08 -10.50 3.70
CA LEU A 40 15.22 -10.52 2.50
C LEU A 40 15.24 -9.16 1.83
N ASN A 41 15.14 -9.17 0.50
CA ASN A 41 15.10 -7.94 -0.29
C ASN A 41 13.79 -7.18 -0.10
N VAL A 42 13.81 -5.88 -0.38
CA VAL A 42 12.60 -5.06 -0.56
C VAL A 42 12.28 -4.98 -2.04
N TYR A 43 11.03 -5.27 -2.42
CA TYR A 43 10.55 -5.04 -3.76
C TYR A 43 9.89 -3.66 -3.85
N LEU A 44 10.47 -2.76 -4.65
CA LEU A 44 9.85 -1.49 -5.00
C LEU A 44 9.28 -1.60 -6.41
N ASP A 45 8.05 -1.15 -6.61
CA ASP A 45 7.40 -1.08 -7.93
C ASP A 45 8.01 0.04 -8.81
N VAL A 46 9.32 -0.04 -9.11
CA VAL A 46 10.09 1.00 -9.82
C VAL A 46 9.95 0.92 -11.34
N GLU A 47 9.51 -0.22 -11.90
CA GLU A 47 9.64 -0.53 -13.33
C GLU A 47 8.31 -0.62 -14.09
N ARG A 48 7.33 0.24 -13.81
CA ARG A 48 6.04 0.28 -14.55
C ARG A 48 6.15 0.53 -16.07
N LEU A 49 7.35 0.77 -16.60
CA LEU A 49 7.60 1.28 -17.95
C LEU A 49 7.48 0.24 -19.08
N LYS A 50 7.17 -1.02 -18.78
CA LYS A 50 6.95 -2.04 -19.81
C LYS A 50 5.56 -2.62 -19.62
N GLY A 51 4.54 -1.97 -20.18
CA GLY A 51 3.13 -2.41 -20.18
C GLY A 51 2.86 -3.72 -20.93
N ALA A 52 3.83 -4.64 -20.94
CA ALA A 52 3.70 -5.99 -21.46
C ALA A 52 2.94 -6.86 -20.45
N PRO A 53 2.08 -7.79 -20.91
CA PRO A 53 1.35 -8.73 -20.05
C PRO A 53 2.24 -9.44 -19.01
N PHE A 54 3.46 -9.82 -19.42
CA PHE A 54 4.47 -10.47 -18.57
C PHE A 54 4.86 -9.64 -17.32
N TYR A 55 4.78 -8.31 -17.40
CA TYR A 55 5.12 -7.43 -16.30
C TYR A 55 4.08 -7.49 -15.17
N ASN A 56 2.79 -7.61 -15.52
CA ASN A 56 1.75 -7.74 -14.50
C ASN A 56 1.85 -9.07 -13.75
N GLU A 57 2.34 -10.12 -14.42
CA GLU A 57 2.55 -11.43 -13.79
C GLU A 57 3.75 -11.41 -12.83
N SER A 58 4.88 -10.83 -13.25
CA SER A 58 6.05 -10.71 -12.38
C SER A 58 5.77 -9.82 -11.17
N LEU A 59 4.99 -8.74 -11.35
CA LEU A 59 4.56 -7.89 -10.25
C LEU A 59 3.62 -8.60 -9.28
N ALA A 60 2.59 -9.30 -9.79
CA ALA A 60 1.68 -10.08 -8.94
C ALA A 60 2.41 -11.19 -8.17
N SER A 61 3.42 -11.81 -8.82
CA SER A 61 4.31 -12.78 -8.18
C SER A 61 5.15 -12.13 -7.08
N ALA A 62 5.80 -10.99 -7.34
CA ALA A 62 6.59 -10.28 -6.35
C ALA A 62 5.75 -9.85 -5.12
N LEU A 63 4.54 -9.35 -5.36
CA LEU A 63 3.59 -9.01 -4.30
C LEU A 63 3.20 -10.25 -3.48
N CYS A 64 2.92 -11.38 -4.15
CA CYS A 64 2.65 -12.66 -3.49
C CYS A 64 3.85 -13.24 -2.73
N GLN A 65 5.07 -12.99 -3.18
CA GLN A 65 6.31 -13.44 -2.55
C GLN A 65 6.82 -12.48 -1.46
N SER A 66 6.09 -11.39 -1.19
CA SER A 66 6.44 -10.42 -0.15
C SER A 66 5.73 -10.72 1.15
N VAL A 67 6.45 -10.68 2.28
CA VAL A 67 5.88 -10.89 3.63
C VAL A 67 4.85 -9.79 3.94
N CYS A 68 5.29 -8.52 3.95
CA CYS A 68 4.44 -7.36 4.17
C CYS A 68 4.18 -6.59 2.87
N MET A 69 3.13 -5.78 2.87
CA MET A 69 2.77 -4.91 1.74
C MET A 69 2.62 -3.48 2.24
N VAL A 70 3.46 -2.59 1.75
CA VAL A 70 3.52 -1.18 2.12
C VAL A 70 2.85 -0.35 1.04
N MET A 71 1.89 0.47 1.43
CA MET A 71 1.20 1.41 0.57
C MET A 71 1.70 2.83 0.86
N LEU A 72 2.40 3.45 -0.09
CA LEU A 72 2.71 4.88 -0.05
C LEU A 72 1.50 5.66 -0.54
N TYR A 73 0.69 6.11 0.40
CA TYR A 73 -0.60 6.74 0.15
C TYR A 73 -0.48 8.22 -0.21
N TRP A 74 -1.27 8.59 -1.22
CA TRP A 74 -1.61 9.95 -1.63
C TRP A 74 -3.11 9.98 -1.93
N PRO A 75 -3.79 11.13 -1.91
CA PRO A 75 -5.23 11.19 -2.22
C PRO A 75 -5.59 10.65 -3.61
N THR A 76 -4.64 10.64 -4.54
CA THR A 76 -4.81 10.10 -5.89
C THR A 76 -4.45 8.61 -6.01
N TYR A 77 -4.20 7.91 -4.90
CA TYR A 77 -3.81 6.50 -4.94
C TYR A 77 -4.93 5.63 -5.51
N PHE A 78 -6.14 5.76 -4.95
CA PHE A 78 -7.34 5.13 -5.49
C PHE A 78 -7.98 6.05 -6.52
N SER A 79 -7.98 5.63 -7.78
CA SER A 79 -8.43 6.44 -8.90
C SER A 79 -9.25 5.61 -9.87
N MET A 80 -10.45 6.09 -10.20
CA MET A 80 -11.30 5.47 -11.23
C MET A 80 -10.64 5.50 -12.62
N GLN A 81 -9.80 6.51 -12.90
CA GLN A 81 -9.11 6.65 -14.20
C GLN A 81 -7.86 5.77 -14.30
N HIS A 82 -7.22 5.48 -13.17
CA HIS A 82 -5.97 4.73 -13.09
C HIS A 82 -6.07 3.68 -11.99
N THR A 83 -6.71 2.56 -12.31
CA THR A 83 -7.11 1.53 -11.34
C THR A 83 -5.97 0.64 -10.87
N PHE A 84 -4.75 0.81 -11.39
CA PHE A 84 -3.63 -0.10 -11.13
C PHE A 84 -3.32 -0.28 -9.63
N CYS A 85 -3.14 0.83 -8.91
CA CYS A 85 -2.87 0.80 -7.46
C CYS A 85 -4.05 0.21 -6.67
N SER A 86 -5.28 0.37 -7.15
CA SER A 86 -6.47 -0.25 -6.57
C SER A 86 -6.46 -1.77 -6.75
N ARG A 87 -6.00 -2.26 -7.91
CA ARG A 87 -5.85 -3.69 -8.20
C ARG A 87 -4.75 -4.31 -7.34
N GLU A 88 -3.62 -3.63 -7.19
CA GLU A 88 -2.56 -4.04 -6.27
C GLU A 88 -3.10 -4.14 -4.85
N TYR A 89 -3.77 -3.09 -4.35
CA TYR A 89 -4.36 -3.07 -3.01
C TYR A 89 -5.34 -4.24 -2.79
N LYS A 90 -6.21 -4.51 -3.77
CA LYS A 90 -7.16 -5.64 -3.67
C LYS A 90 -6.46 -7.00 -3.64
N LEU A 91 -5.34 -7.14 -4.36
CA LEU A 91 -4.51 -8.34 -4.24
C LEU A 91 -3.85 -8.43 -2.85
N MET A 92 -3.37 -7.30 -2.30
CA MET A 92 -2.81 -7.25 -0.94
C MET A 92 -3.84 -7.71 0.10
N GLU A 93 -5.09 -7.24 0.01
CA GLU A 93 -6.17 -7.64 0.93
C GLU A 93 -6.45 -9.15 0.85
N LYS A 94 -6.47 -9.71 -0.36
CA LYS A 94 -6.66 -11.15 -0.56
C LYS A 94 -5.53 -11.95 0.08
N LEU A 95 -4.28 -11.60 -0.22
CA LEU A 95 -3.09 -12.32 0.30
C LEU A 95 -2.98 -12.20 1.81
N GLU A 96 -3.24 -11.03 2.36
CA GLU A 96 -3.25 -10.83 3.80
C GLU A 96 -4.31 -11.71 4.45
N THR A 97 -5.55 -11.72 3.93
CA THR A 97 -6.62 -12.57 4.47
C THR A 97 -6.21 -14.04 4.50
N GLN A 98 -5.65 -14.54 3.39
CA GLN A 98 -5.19 -15.94 3.30
C GLN A 98 -4.09 -16.25 4.34
N ARG A 99 -3.09 -15.37 4.48
CA ARG A 99 -1.98 -15.57 5.41
C ARG A 99 -2.40 -15.45 6.87
N LEU A 100 -3.30 -14.51 7.18
CA LEU A 100 -3.84 -14.35 8.52
C LEU A 100 -4.73 -15.54 8.92
N GLN A 101 -5.42 -16.18 7.97
CA GLN A 101 -6.15 -17.43 8.23
C GLN A 101 -5.21 -18.58 8.61
N ILE A 102 -4.09 -18.73 7.90
CA ILE A 102 -3.06 -19.74 8.25
C ILE A 102 -2.46 -19.43 9.62
N LEU A 103 -2.16 -18.16 9.89
CA LEU A 103 -1.67 -17.73 11.21
C LEU A 103 -2.72 -17.98 12.30
N ALA A 104 -4.00 -17.76 12.05
CA ALA A 104 -5.05 -17.98 13.05
C ALA A 104 -5.14 -19.43 13.52
N GLN A 105 -4.74 -20.39 12.66
CA GLN A 105 -4.69 -21.81 13.01
C GLN A 105 -3.52 -22.18 13.92
N THR A 106 -2.43 -21.41 13.87
CA THR A 106 -1.16 -21.73 14.56
C THR A 106 -0.84 -20.76 15.72
N ASN A 107 -1.26 -19.51 15.60
CA ASN A 107 -1.05 -18.43 16.55
C ASN A 107 -2.13 -17.33 16.34
N SER A 108 -3.26 -17.47 17.05
CA SER A 108 -4.42 -16.57 16.93
C SER A 108 -4.15 -15.13 17.38
N LEU A 109 -3.17 -14.91 18.26
CA LEU A 109 -2.75 -13.56 18.67
C LEU A 109 -2.05 -12.86 17.52
N GLU A 110 -1.13 -13.55 16.83
CA GLU A 110 -0.38 -12.98 15.70
C GLU A 110 -1.22 -12.79 14.44
N ALA A 111 -2.37 -13.45 14.35
CA ALA A 111 -3.35 -13.24 13.27
C ALA A 111 -4.09 -11.90 13.37
N GLN A 112 -4.02 -11.21 14.51
CA GLN A 112 -4.60 -9.87 14.69
C GLN A 112 -3.71 -8.76 14.11
N ASN A 113 -2.43 -9.08 13.85
CA ASN A 113 -1.45 -8.14 13.31
C ASN A 113 -1.46 -8.18 11.77
N GLY A 114 -1.98 -7.11 11.14
CA GLY A 114 -2.08 -7.00 9.68
C GLY A 114 -0.74 -7.05 8.95
N LEU A 115 -0.77 -7.32 7.64
CA LEU A 115 0.41 -7.33 6.78
C LEU A 115 0.45 -6.13 5.83
N ILE A 116 -0.64 -5.35 5.77
CA ILE A 116 -0.71 -4.11 4.99
C ILE A 116 -0.39 -2.91 5.89
N ILE A 117 0.61 -2.12 5.49
CA ILE A 117 1.09 -0.94 6.22
C ILE A 117 0.89 0.28 5.31
N VAL A 118 0.20 1.30 5.82
CA VAL A 118 -0.10 2.53 5.06
C VAL A 118 0.81 3.65 5.53
N LEU A 119 1.58 4.23 4.60
CA LEU A 119 2.42 5.39 4.85
C LEU A 119 1.81 6.58 4.09
N ALA A 120 1.09 7.45 4.80
CA ALA A 120 0.48 8.62 4.18
C ALA A 120 1.54 9.69 3.94
N VAL A 121 1.94 9.83 2.69
CA VAL A 121 2.86 10.92 2.29
C VAL A 121 2.10 12.25 2.23
N ARG A 122 0.79 12.18 1.93
CA ARG A 122 -0.14 13.31 1.99
C ARG A 122 -1.58 12.83 2.18
N GLY A 123 -2.40 13.63 2.83
CA GLY A 123 -3.83 13.37 2.98
C GLY A 123 -4.11 12.22 3.94
N PHE A 124 -3.43 12.15 5.08
CA PHE A 124 -3.65 11.09 6.08
C PHE A 124 -5.14 10.96 6.47
N HIS A 125 -5.83 12.09 6.63
CA HIS A 125 -7.27 12.12 6.91
C HIS A 125 -8.17 11.78 5.72
N SER A 126 -7.62 11.68 4.51
CA SER A 126 -8.33 11.27 3.29
C SER A 126 -8.26 9.78 3.03
N ILE A 127 -7.51 9.01 3.84
CA ILE A 127 -7.50 7.56 3.77
C ILE A 127 -8.92 7.04 4.04
N PRO A 128 -9.49 6.17 3.18
CA PRO A 128 -10.80 5.59 3.41
C PRO A 128 -10.92 4.93 4.79
N GLU A 129 -12.03 5.16 5.47
CA GLU A 129 -12.22 4.71 6.87
C GLU A 129 -12.07 3.19 7.03
N GLU A 130 -12.53 2.43 6.05
CA GLU A 130 -12.39 0.97 6.02
C GLU A 130 -10.92 0.51 6.00
N ILE A 131 -10.01 1.31 5.45
CA ILE A 131 -8.57 1.05 5.46
C ILE A 131 -8.00 1.52 6.80
N ARG A 132 -8.32 2.76 7.19
CA ARG A 132 -7.77 3.39 8.40
C ARG A 132 -8.09 2.61 9.68
N SER A 133 -9.30 2.05 9.78
CA SER A 133 -9.76 1.29 10.94
C SER A 133 -9.15 -0.12 11.07
N ARG A 134 -8.58 -0.67 9.99
CA ARG A 134 -8.11 -2.06 9.94
C ARG A 134 -6.59 -2.19 9.80
N ARG A 135 -5.90 -1.12 9.42
CA ARG A 135 -4.49 -1.15 9.02
C ARG A 135 -3.63 -0.26 9.91
N LYS A 136 -2.35 -0.62 10.03
CA LYS A 136 -1.34 0.28 10.57
C LYS A 136 -1.15 1.44 9.60
N CYS A 137 -1.53 2.63 10.02
CA CYS A 137 -1.41 3.85 9.23
C CYS A 137 -0.45 4.81 9.93
N TYR A 138 0.55 5.28 9.20
CA TYR A 138 1.54 6.25 9.65
C TYR A 138 1.35 7.56 8.89
N ASP A 139 1.23 8.66 9.62
CA ASP A 139 1.19 9.99 9.06
C ASP A 139 2.62 10.50 8.83
N LEU A 140 3.02 10.63 7.56
CA LEU A 140 4.30 11.21 7.19
C LEU A 140 4.15 12.63 6.65
N GLU A 141 2.94 13.19 6.59
CA GLU A 141 2.65 14.45 5.90
C GLU A 141 3.43 15.63 6.50
N SER A 142 3.57 15.64 7.83
CA SER A 142 4.29 16.68 8.58
C SER A 142 5.76 16.79 8.21
N TRP A 143 6.38 15.72 7.70
CA TRP A 143 7.81 15.69 7.35
C TRP A 143 8.04 15.52 5.86
N ALA A 144 7.12 14.88 5.15
CA ALA A 144 7.14 14.69 3.71
C ALA A 144 7.38 16.01 2.97
N SER A 145 6.76 17.10 3.42
CA SER A 145 6.92 18.42 2.81
C SER A 145 8.33 19.03 2.97
N SER A 146 9.16 18.50 3.88
CA SER A 146 10.52 19.00 4.13
C SER A 146 11.56 18.40 3.17
N PRO A 147 12.43 19.22 2.54
CA PRO A 147 13.56 18.74 1.74
C PRO A 147 14.55 17.86 2.53
N SER A 148 14.56 17.99 3.87
CA SER A 148 15.43 17.25 4.78
C SER A 148 14.66 16.22 5.62
N MET A 149 13.52 15.72 5.14
CA MET A 149 12.68 14.72 5.81
C MET A 149 13.50 13.60 6.45
N THR A 150 14.43 12.99 5.69
CA THR A 150 15.28 11.86 6.14
C THR A 150 16.25 12.20 7.28
N LYS A 151 16.47 13.49 7.56
CA LYS A 151 17.30 13.97 8.68
C LYS A 151 16.49 14.21 9.96
N THR A 152 15.17 14.20 9.87
CA THR A 152 14.30 14.43 11.03
C THR A 152 14.31 13.20 11.93
N LEU A 153 14.51 13.39 13.24
CA LEU A 153 14.50 12.30 14.21
C LEU A 153 13.18 11.51 14.17
N ALA A 154 12.05 12.20 14.11
CA ALA A 154 10.73 11.59 14.06
C ALA A 154 10.52 10.70 12.82
N PHE A 155 10.97 11.14 11.64
CA PHE A 155 10.93 10.32 10.43
C PHE A 155 11.77 9.05 10.61
N ARG A 156 13.02 9.18 11.10
CA ARG A 156 13.89 8.02 11.32
C ARG A 156 13.31 7.02 12.31
N GLN A 157 12.79 7.50 13.43
CA GLN A 157 12.13 6.65 14.43
C GLN A 157 10.93 5.91 13.84
N THR A 158 10.13 6.60 13.02
CA THR A 158 8.99 5.98 12.33
C THR A 158 9.44 4.89 11.36
N VAL A 159 10.49 5.13 10.56
CA VAL A 159 11.02 4.11 9.64
C VAL A 159 11.59 2.90 10.41
N ILE A 160 12.30 3.11 11.52
CA ILE A 160 12.80 2.03 12.38
C ILE A 160 11.63 1.21 12.93
N GLU A 161 10.58 1.84 13.45
CA GLU A 161 9.39 1.15 13.96
C GLU A 161 8.73 0.27 12.88
N ILE A 162 8.61 0.81 11.66
CA ILE A 162 8.05 0.06 10.52
C ILE A 162 8.96 -1.11 10.15
N ALA A 163 10.28 -0.91 10.12
CA ALA A 163 11.25 -1.96 9.81
C ALA A 163 11.22 -3.08 10.85
N ASP A 164 11.18 -2.75 12.15
CA ASP A 164 11.04 -3.70 13.25
C ASP A 164 9.73 -4.48 13.15
N TYR A 165 8.64 -3.80 12.80
CA TYR A 165 7.36 -4.47 12.57
C TYR A 165 7.45 -5.50 11.44
N ILE A 166 7.98 -5.10 10.27
CA ILE A 166 8.17 -5.98 9.11
C ILE A 166 9.11 -7.14 9.45
N ALA A 167 10.20 -6.89 10.20
CA ALA A 167 11.13 -7.93 10.64
C ALA A 167 10.43 -8.95 11.54
N ASN A 168 9.63 -8.49 12.51
CA ASN A 168 8.84 -9.36 13.36
C ASN A 168 7.85 -10.21 12.55
N ARG A 169 7.12 -9.60 11.61
CA ARG A 169 6.21 -10.33 10.71
C ARG A 169 6.96 -11.35 9.85
N SER A 170 8.14 -11.00 9.34
CA SER A 170 8.98 -11.90 8.53
C SER A 170 9.41 -13.12 9.32
N ARG A 171 9.84 -12.93 10.57
CA ARG A 171 10.19 -14.02 11.48
C ARG A 171 8.99 -14.94 11.75
N ILE A 172 7.84 -14.37 12.08
CA ILE A 172 6.62 -15.13 12.40
C ILE A 172 6.15 -15.96 11.20
N LEU A 173 6.01 -15.32 10.03
CA LEU A 173 5.60 -16.01 8.80
C LEU A 173 6.63 -17.05 8.33
N GLY A 174 7.92 -16.81 8.60
CA GLY A 174 8.99 -17.76 8.31
C GLY A 174 8.99 -19.01 9.20
N GLN A 175 8.29 -18.98 10.33
CA GLN A 175 8.15 -20.10 11.27
C GLN A 175 6.88 -20.92 11.03
N LEU A 176 6.03 -20.53 10.07
CA LEU A 176 4.83 -21.29 9.76
C LEU A 176 5.18 -22.71 9.30
N PRO A 177 4.44 -23.73 9.76
CA PRO A 177 4.61 -25.08 9.28
C PRO A 177 4.26 -25.16 7.79
N THR A 178 5.03 -25.94 7.04
CA THR A 178 4.73 -26.29 5.65
C THR A 178 4.40 -27.78 5.62
N PRO A 179 3.16 -28.20 5.25
CA PRO A 179 2.02 -27.42 4.73
C PRO A 179 1.09 -26.77 5.79
N PRO A 180 0.32 -25.71 5.43
CA PRO A 180 0.21 -25.11 4.09
C PRO A 180 1.33 -24.08 3.81
N ASP A 181 1.83 -24.06 2.56
CA ASP A 181 2.79 -23.04 2.12
C ASP A 181 2.07 -21.74 1.73
N PRO A 182 2.33 -20.60 2.42
CA PRO A 182 1.68 -19.33 2.12
C PRO A 182 2.00 -18.76 0.73
N CYS A 183 3.00 -19.30 0.03
CA CYS A 183 3.36 -18.88 -1.34
C CYS A 183 3.09 -19.94 -2.41
N GLU A 184 2.43 -21.04 -2.09
CA GLU A 184 2.14 -22.15 -3.04
C GLU A 184 1.49 -21.65 -4.33
N GLN A 185 0.60 -20.65 -4.22
CA GLN A 185 -0.15 -20.10 -5.34
C GLN A 185 0.53 -18.93 -6.05
N CYS A 186 1.72 -18.50 -5.63
CA CYS A 186 2.37 -17.32 -6.20
C CYS A 186 2.67 -17.39 -7.70
N PRO A 187 3.06 -18.54 -8.30
CA PRO A 187 3.25 -18.64 -9.75
C PRO A 187 1.98 -18.32 -10.57
N ASN A 188 0.81 -18.62 -9.99
CA ASN A 188 -0.50 -18.38 -10.60
C ASN A 188 -1.18 -17.11 -10.08
N CYS A 189 -0.49 -16.33 -9.25
CA CYS A 189 -1.01 -15.08 -8.74
C CYS A 189 -1.16 -14.06 -9.86
N ARG A 190 -2.31 -13.37 -9.92
CA ARG A 190 -2.61 -12.34 -10.90
C ARG A 190 -3.30 -11.17 -10.21
N LEU A 191 -3.06 -9.97 -10.73
CA LEU A 191 -3.82 -8.80 -10.31
C LEU A 191 -5.31 -9.00 -10.67
N PRO A 192 -6.26 -8.59 -9.81
CA PRO A 192 -7.67 -8.50 -10.15
C PRO A 192 -7.89 -7.75 -11.47
N SER A 193 -8.99 -8.00 -12.16
CA SER A 193 -9.37 -7.23 -13.34
C SER A 193 -9.77 -5.80 -12.97
N ILE A 194 -10.04 -4.95 -13.96
CA ILE A 194 -10.55 -3.60 -13.70
C ILE A 194 -11.98 -3.71 -13.14
N GLU A 195 -12.77 -4.59 -13.74
CA GLU A 195 -14.15 -4.88 -13.41
C GLU A 195 -14.31 -5.33 -11.95
N ASP A 196 -13.36 -6.13 -11.44
CA ASP A 196 -13.35 -6.59 -10.06
C ASP A 196 -13.20 -5.45 -9.04
N VAL A 197 -12.50 -4.36 -9.41
CA VAL A 197 -12.18 -3.28 -8.46
C VAL A 197 -13.07 -2.06 -8.58
N LEU A 198 -13.77 -1.89 -9.70
CA LEU A 198 -14.63 -0.72 -9.97
C LEU A 198 -15.74 -0.53 -8.92
N PRO A 199 -16.51 -1.56 -8.49
CA PRO A 199 -17.58 -1.37 -7.51
C PRO A 199 -17.05 -0.83 -6.17
N TRP A 200 -15.87 -1.28 -5.78
CA TRP A 200 -15.21 -0.81 -4.57
C TRP A 200 -14.69 0.62 -4.74
N LEU A 201 -14.06 0.94 -5.87
CA LEU A 201 -13.54 2.27 -6.15
C LEU A 201 -14.61 3.37 -6.13
N GLN A 202 -15.83 3.05 -6.57
CA GLN A 202 -16.97 3.98 -6.49
C GLN A 202 -17.32 4.39 -5.05
N GLN A 203 -16.98 3.56 -4.06
CA GLN A 203 -17.26 3.84 -2.65
C GLN A 203 -16.13 4.63 -1.97
N VAL A 204 -14.89 4.49 -2.46
CA VAL A 204 -13.69 5.00 -1.78
C VAL A 204 -12.98 6.15 -2.49
N ASP A 205 -13.31 6.46 -3.75
CA ASP A 205 -12.68 7.57 -4.47
C ASP A 205 -13.09 8.92 -3.84
N PRO A 206 -12.15 9.64 -3.18
CA PRO A 206 -12.46 10.88 -2.48
C PRO A 206 -12.96 11.98 -3.44
N ASN A 207 -12.72 11.86 -4.75
CA ASN A 207 -13.21 12.82 -5.74
C ASN A 207 -14.72 12.70 -6.01
N GLN A 208 -15.39 11.65 -5.51
CA GLN A 208 -16.86 11.58 -5.54
C GLN A 208 -17.52 12.45 -4.46
N VAL A 209 -16.82 12.79 -3.36
CA VAL A 209 -17.38 13.63 -2.29
C VAL A 209 -17.54 15.10 -2.75
N GLY A 210 -16.89 15.50 -3.85
CA GLY A 210 -16.97 16.85 -4.41
C GLY A 210 -17.94 17.04 -5.59
N LEU A 211 -18.56 15.98 -6.13
CA LEU A 211 -19.43 16.07 -7.32
C LEU A 211 -20.93 16.03 -7.01
N THR A 212 -21.33 15.86 -5.76
CA THR A 212 -22.74 15.81 -5.33
C THR A 212 -23.29 17.11 -4.71
N PHE A 213 -22.51 18.21 -4.68
CA PHE A 213 -22.97 19.53 -4.17
C PHE A 213 -22.79 20.70 -5.16
N ARG A 214 -23.10 20.48 -6.43
CA ARG A 214 -23.31 21.57 -7.42
C ARG A 214 -24.67 21.50 -8.10
N SER A 215 -25.71 21.05 -7.39
CA SER A 215 -27.10 21.27 -7.81
C SER A 215 -27.68 22.49 -7.08
N ALA A 216 -28.21 23.42 -7.88
CA ALA A 216 -29.05 24.57 -7.53
C ALA A 216 -28.37 25.74 -6.77
N LEU A 217 -27.67 26.60 -7.53
CA LEU A 217 -27.74 28.04 -7.22
C LEU A 217 -29.16 28.52 -7.60
N PRO A 218 -29.92 29.16 -6.69
CA PRO A 218 -31.20 29.75 -7.06
C PRO A 218 -30.96 30.94 -7.98
N THR A 219 -31.57 30.91 -9.15
CA THR A 219 -31.61 32.02 -10.10
C THR A 219 -32.24 33.22 -9.40
N ARG A 220 -31.44 34.25 -9.09
CA ARG A 220 -31.98 35.56 -8.68
C ARG A 220 -32.76 36.13 -9.88
N GLN A 221 -34.08 36.18 -9.75
CA GLN A 221 -34.91 37.04 -10.60
C GLN A 221 -34.53 38.49 -10.30
N ILE A 222 -33.96 39.16 -11.30
CA ILE A 222 -33.82 40.61 -11.32
C ILE A 222 -35.17 41.14 -11.82
N GLY A 223 -35.96 41.70 -10.91
CA GLY A 223 -37.13 42.50 -11.26
C GLY A 223 -36.67 43.86 -11.80
N TYR A 224 -37.13 44.20 -12.99
CA TYR A 224 -37.07 45.56 -13.52
C TYR A 224 -38.20 46.37 -12.89
N ILE A 225 -37.86 47.53 -12.32
CA ILE A 225 -38.77 48.68 -12.12
C ILE A 225 -38.35 49.73 -13.14
#